data_AF-A0AAV4D867-F1
#
_entry.id   AF-A0AAV4D867-F1
#
_cell.length_a   1.000
_cell.length_b   1.000
_cell.length_c   1.000
_cell.angle_alpha   90.00
_cell.angle_beta   90.00
_cell.angle_gamma   90.00
#
_symmetry.space_group_name_H-M   'P 1'
#
loop_
_entity.id
_entity.type
_entity.pdbx_description
1 polymer ?
#
loop_
_entity_poly.entity_id
_entity_poly.type
_entity_poly.pdbx_seq_one_letter_code
_entity_poly.pdbx_strand_id
1 'polypeptide(L)'
;MGKLQIGNNESSYRGDPKGKKKGKQKWMTEEILNLMEEKRCAKGNKEKYEQIHKKVQEKCIMSTENWINEKGNEVEQQRKHAPQTMYRNIEEITGKRTFLSTGCIKAMNGDIIIDKKKS
;
A
#
# COMPACT_ATOMS: atom_id res chain seq x y z
N MET A 1 -43.25 15.38 14.86
CA MET A 1 -42.00 14.61 15.07
C MET A 1 -41.39 14.29 13.72
N GLY A 2 -40.62 15.22 13.14
CA GLY A 2 -39.96 15.03 11.85
C GLY A 2 -38.57 14.46 12.05
N LYS A 3 -38.31 13.25 11.55
CA LYS A 3 -36.95 12.70 11.51
C LYS A 3 -36.17 13.41 10.39
N LEU A 4 -35.23 14.27 10.77
CA LEU A 4 -34.21 14.75 9.85
C LEU A 4 -33.29 13.58 9.48
N GLN A 5 -33.35 13.17 8.21
CA GLN A 5 -32.31 12.36 7.58
C GLN A 5 -31.13 13.28 7.27
N ILE A 6 -30.08 13.24 8.11
CA ILE A 6 -28.83 13.92 7.80
C ILE A 6 -28.05 13.03 6.83
N GLY A 7 -27.92 13.52 5.59
CA GLY A 7 -27.34 12.83 4.46
C GLY A 7 -25.89 12.41 4.68
N ASN A 8 -25.60 11.20 4.20
CA ASN A 8 -24.26 10.66 4.03
C ASN A 8 -23.48 11.54 3.05
N ASN A 9 -22.48 12.28 3.54
CA ASN A 9 -21.55 13.03 2.70
C ASN A 9 -20.22 12.27 2.57
N GLU A 10 -20.25 11.24 1.72
CA GLU A 10 -19.09 10.52 1.19
C GLU A 10 -18.18 11.52 0.46
N SER A 11 -17.11 12.00 1.12
CA SER A 11 -16.06 12.73 0.40
C SER A 11 -14.92 11.78 0.04
N SER A 12 -15.05 11.23 -1.16
CA SER A 12 -14.01 11.01 -2.17
C SER A 12 -12.57 10.86 -1.66
N TYR A 13 -12.20 9.65 -1.26
CA TYR A 13 -10.96 9.10 -1.81
C TYR A 13 -11.31 8.63 -3.21
N ARG A 14 -10.60 9.10 -4.24
CA ARG A 14 -10.79 8.67 -5.63
C ARG A 14 -10.86 7.14 -5.66
N GLY A 15 -12.08 6.63 -5.80
CA GLY A 15 -12.35 5.21 -5.83
C GLY A 15 -11.84 4.67 -7.14
N ASP A 16 -10.83 3.81 -7.09
CA ASP A 16 -10.55 2.87 -8.16
C ASP A 16 -11.84 2.06 -8.40
N PRO A 17 -12.48 2.17 -9.57
CA PRO A 17 -13.72 1.47 -9.82
C PRO A 17 -13.38 -0.01 -9.99
N LYS A 18 -13.80 -0.83 -9.01
CA LYS A 18 -13.62 -2.29 -8.93
C LYS A 18 -12.22 -2.75 -8.50
N GLY A 19 -11.89 -2.58 -7.22
CA GLY A 19 -10.69 -3.18 -6.61
C GLY A 19 -11.00 -3.77 -5.23
N LYS A 20 -10.63 -5.02 -5.00
CA LYS A 20 -10.72 -5.70 -3.69
C LYS A 20 -10.19 -4.77 -2.58
N LYS A 21 -10.84 -4.74 -1.41
CA LYS A 21 -10.37 -3.98 -0.23
C LYS A 21 -8.89 -4.31 -0.02
N LYS A 22 -7.99 -3.34 -0.24
CA LYS A 22 -6.56 -3.53 0.06
C LYS A 22 -6.47 -3.87 1.54
N GLY A 23 -5.84 -5.01 1.87
CA GLY A 23 -5.62 -5.41 3.26
C GLY A 23 -4.90 -4.30 4.03
N LYS A 24 -5.05 -4.27 5.36
CA LYS A 24 -4.31 -3.30 6.20
C LYS A 24 -2.81 -3.45 5.91
N GLN A 25 -2.11 -2.33 5.75
CA GLN A 25 -0.66 -2.37 5.55
C GLN A 25 0.03 -2.92 6.80
N LYS A 26 1.11 -3.67 6.63
CA LYS A 26 1.79 -4.40 7.72
C LYS A 26 2.39 -3.48 8.78
N TRP A 27 2.73 -2.25 8.40
CA TRP A 27 3.26 -1.21 9.28
C TRP A 27 2.15 -0.44 10.04
N MET A 28 0.88 -0.69 9.76
CA MET A 28 -0.23 0.13 10.27
C MET A 28 -0.64 -0.31 11.68
N THR A 29 -0.44 0.57 12.66
CA THR A 29 -0.76 0.30 14.07
C THR A 29 -2.18 0.69 14.45
N GLU A 30 -2.69 0.16 15.58
CA GLU A 30 -4.01 0.53 16.12
C GLU A 30 -4.11 2.02 16.44
N GLU A 31 -3.02 2.64 16.87
CA GLU A 31 -2.96 4.07 17.13
C GLU A 31 -3.22 4.90 15.86
N ILE A 32 -2.62 4.52 14.73
CA ILE A 32 -2.86 5.18 13.44
C ILE A 32 -4.32 5.01 13.03
N LEU A 33 -4.89 3.82 13.23
CA LEU A 33 -6.31 3.55 12.93
C LEU A 33 -7.24 4.43 13.76
N ASN A 34 -6.96 4.58 15.05
CA ASN A 34 -7.74 5.42 15.95
C ASN A 34 -7.66 6.90 15.54
N LEU A 35 -6.45 7.40 15.22
CA LEU A 35 -6.26 8.77 14.73
C LEU A 35 -6.96 9.02 13.38
N MET A 36 -7.02 8.02 12.50
CA MET A 36 -7.78 8.12 11.25
C MET A 36 -9.30 8.21 11.50
N GLU A 37 -9.82 7.51 12.51
CA GLU A 37 -11.22 7.61 12.90
C GLU A 37 -11.52 8.97 13.55
N GLU A 38 -10.64 9.45 14.44
CA GLU A 38 -10.75 10.78 15.02
C GLU A 38 -10.72 11.89 13.97
N LYS A 39 -9.87 11.74 12.94
CA LYS A 39 -9.82 12.65 11.79
C LYS A 39 -11.16 12.67 11.05
N ARG A 40 -11.82 11.51 10.92
CA ARG A 40 -13.15 11.40 10.30
C ARG A 40 -14.20 12.15 11.12
N CYS A 41 -14.16 12.02 12.44
CA CYS A 41 -15.06 12.73 13.35
C CYS A 41 -14.80 14.25 13.42
N ALA A 42 -13.58 14.70 13.14
CA ALA A 42 -13.23 16.13 13.13
C ALA A 42 -13.68 16.87 11.86
N LYS A 43 -14.37 16.21 10.94
CA LYS A 43 -14.85 16.77 9.66
C LYS A 43 -15.95 17.81 9.93
N GLY A 44 -15.53 19.06 10.12
CA GLY A 44 -16.37 20.19 10.50
C GLY A 44 -15.63 21.21 11.37
N ASN A 45 -14.59 20.78 12.08
CA ASN A 45 -13.68 21.68 12.80
C ASN A 45 -12.32 21.68 12.08
N LYS A 46 -12.04 22.76 11.35
CA LYS A 46 -10.84 22.88 10.50
C LYS A 46 -9.55 22.77 11.31
N GLU A 47 -9.46 23.45 12.43
CA GLU A 47 -8.24 23.46 13.27
C GLU A 47 -7.97 22.07 13.85
N LYS A 48 -8.99 21.43 14.44
CA LYS A 48 -8.87 20.08 14.99
C LYS A 48 -8.53 19.05 13.90
N TYR A 49 -9.13 19.20 12.71
CA TYR A 49 -8.83 18.35 11.57
C TYR A 49 -7.36 18.45 11.13
N GLU A 50 -6.83 19.67 11.01
CA GLU A 50 -5.43 19.90 10.62
C GLU A 50 -4.45 19.36 11.66
N GLN A 51 -4.74 19.56 12.95
CA GLN A 51 -3.92 19.01 14.04
C GLN A 51 -3.88 17.47 14.01
N ILE A 52 -5.04 16.83 13.89
CA ILE A 52 -5.10 15.35 13.80
C ILE A 52 -4.44 14.88 12.52
N HIS A 53 -4.61 15.60 11.40
CA HIS A 53 -3.99 15.22 10.14
C HIS A 53 -2.46 15.19 10.22
N LYS A 54 -1.84 16.19 10.85
CA LYS A 54 -0.39 16.22 11.10
C LYS A 54 0.05 15.04 11.95
N LYS A 55 -0.65 14.77 13.06
CA LYS A 55 -0.37 13.62 13.92
C LYS A 55 -0.46 12.28 13.19
N VAL A 56 -1.48 12.11 12.34
CA VAL A 56 -1.61 10.91 11.49
C VAL A 56 -0.42 10.78 10.56
N GLN A 57 0.02 11.87 9.92
CA GLN A 57 1.17 11.84 9.01
C GLN A 57 2.46 11.46 9.76
N GLU A 58 2.74 12.11 10.88
CA GLU A 58 3.91 11.82 11.72
C GLU A 58 3.92 10.35 12.16
N LYS A 59 2.79 9.84 12.67
CA LYS A 59 2.68 8.45 13.09
C LYS A 59 2.83 7.46 11.95
N CYS A 60 2.26 7.75 10.78
CA CYS A 60 2.47 6.93 9.58
C CYS A 60 3.94 6.87 9.18
N ILE A 61 4.65 8.01 9.19
CA ILE A 61 6.08 8.07 8.87
C ILE A 61 6.86 7.22 9.86
N MET A 62 6.72 7.49 11.16
CA MET A 62 7.44 6.76 12.22
C MET A 62 7.19 5.25 12.16
N SER A 63 5.93 4.82 12.04
CA SER A 63 5.61 3.39 11.98
C SER A 63 6.15 2.73 10.71
N THR A 64 6.15 3.44 9.58
CA THR A 64 6.73 2.94 8.33
C THR A 64 8.24 2.81 8.44
N GLU A 65 8.92 3.82 8.99
CA GLU A 65 10.38 3.80 9.21
C GLU A 65 10.79 2.69 10.16
N ASN A 66 10.10 2.54 11.30
CA ASN A 66 10.36 1.47 12.25
C ASN A 66 10.20 0.09 11.61
N TRP A 67 9.11 -0.12 10.86
CA TRP A 67 8.88 -1.38 10.17
C TRP A 67 9.96 -1.68 9.11
N ILE A 68 10.37 -0.69 8.32
CA ILE A 68 11.46 -0.85 7.34
C ILE A 68 12.78 -1.18 8.04
N ASN A 69 13.10 -0.48 9.13
CA ASN A 69 14.34 -0.70 9.88
C ASN A 69 14.38 -2.09 10.52
N GLU A 70 13.28 -2.54 11.12
CA GLU A 70 13.14 -3.90 11.66
C GLU A 70 13.36 -4.94 10.56
N LYS A 71 12.71 -4.77 9.40
CA LYS A 71 12.87 -5.67 8.26
C LYS A 71 14.26 -5.64 7.64
N GLY A 72 14.92 -4.49 7.60
CA GLY A 72 16.32 -4.37 7.18
C GLY A 72 17.26 -5.17 8.08
N ASN A 73 17.08 -5.04 9.40
CA ASN A 73 17.85 -5.79 10.39
C ASN A 73 17.62 -7.31 10.27
N GLU A 74 16.36 -7.75 10.10
CA GLU A 74 16.03 -9.16 9.87
C GLU A 74 16.74 -9.73 8.63
N VAL A 75 16.71 -8.99 7.51
CA VAL A 75 17.37 -9.38 6.26
C VAL A 75 18.88 -9.47 6.43
N GLU A 76 19.50 -8.52 7.11
CA GLU A 76 20.94 -8.48 7.33
C GLU A 76 21.43 -9.65 8.20
N GLN A 77 20.67 -10.02 9.24
CA GLN A 77 20.96 -11.22 10.05
C GLN A 77 20.81 -12.52 9.25
N GLN A 78 19.80 -12.59 8.37
CA GLN A 78 19.53 -13.79 7.57
C GLN A 78 20.51 -14.00 6.42
N ARG A 79 21.24 -12.95 6.00
CA ARG A 79 22.19 -13.00 4.88
C ARG A 79 23.21 -14.14 4.98
N LYS A 80 23.69 -14.45 6.18
CA LYS A 80 24.73 -15.47 6.41
C LYS A 80 24.18 -16.86 6.68
N HIS A 81 22.94 -16.97 7.19
CA HIS A 81 22.42 -18.21 7.77
C HIS A 81 21.20 -18.77 7.04
N ALA A 82 20.45 -17.95 6.31
CA ALA A 82 19.18 -18.35 5.69
C ALA A 82 18.88 -17.53 4.40
N PRO A 83 19.63 -17.76 3.31
CA PRO A 83 19.50 -16.97 2.08
C PRO A 83 18.11 -17.08 1.44
N GLN A 84 17.46 -18.25 1.51
CA GLN A 84 16.11 -18.42 0.97
C GLN A 84 15.06 -17.56 1.70
N THR A 85 15.14 -17.49 3.04
CA THR A 85 14.25 -16.66 3.86
C THR A 85 14.51 -15.18 3.60
N MET A 86 15.78 -14.80 3.46
CA MET A 86 16.20 -13.45 3.10
C MET A 86 15.54 -12.98 1.78
N TYR A 87 15.61 -13.79 0.71
CA TYR A 87 14.99 -13.43 -0.57
C TYR A 87 13.47 -13.27 -0.46
N ARG A 88 12.79 -14.13 0.31
CA ARG A 88 11.34 -14.00 0.56
C ARG A 88 11.01 -12.69 1.29
N ASN A 89 11.81 -12.33 2.28
CA ASN A 89 11.63 -11.09 3.03
C ASN A 89 11.88 -9.86 2.15
N ILE A 90 12.90 -9.90 1.29
CA ILE A 90 13.14 -8.83 0.30
C ILE A 90 11.94 -8.69 -0.65
N GLU A 91 11.42 -9.79 -1.21
CA GLU A 91 10.22 -9.75 -2.06
C GLU A 91 9.00 -9.19 -1.33
N GLU A 92 8.85 -9.49 -0.05
CA GLU A 92 7.76 -8.98 0.78
C GLU A 92 7.86 -7.46 1.00
N ILE A 93 9.07 -6.95 1.22
CA ILE A 93 9.32 -5.52 1.45
C ILE A 93 9.18 -4.73 0.14
N THR A 94 9.80 -5.21 -0.95
CA THR A 94 9.81 -4.49 -2.24
C THR A 94 8.55 -4.69 -3.07
N GLY A 95 7.76 -5.72 -2.72
CA GLY A 95 6.67 -6.21 -3.55
C GLY A 95 7.15 -6.94 -4.80
N LYS A 96 6.26 -7.72 -5.41
CA LYS A 96 6.53 -8.33 -6.73
C LYS A 96 6.40 -7.26 -7.81
N ARG A 97 7.51 -6.90 -8.47
CA ARG A 97 7.42 -6.25 -9.78
C ARG A 97 6.87 -7.27 -10.77
N THR A 98 5.61 -7.10 -11.17
CA THR A 98 5.15 -7.71 -12.42
C THR A 98 5.83 -6.95 -13.54
N PHE A 99 6.97 -7.46 -14.01
CA PHE A 99 7.44 -7.05 -15.33
C PHE A 99 6.34 -7.46 -16.30
N LEU A 100 5.74 -6.49 -16.99
CA LEU A 100 4.90 -6.75 -18.15
C LEU A 100 5.83 -7.38 -19.20
N SER A 101 6.03 -8.69 -19.13
CA SER A 101 6.71 -9.44 -20.18
C SER A 101 5.75 -9.55 -21.35
N THR A 102 5.53 -8.44 -22.03
CA THR A 102 5.05 -8.43 -23.41
C THR A 102 6.27 -8.34 -24.30
N GLY A 103 7.15 -9.34 -24.17
CA GLY A 103 8.26 -9.56 -25.09
C GLY A 103 7.72 -10.08 -26.41
N CYS A 104 7.06 -9.22 -27.21
CA CYS A 104 6.86 -9.51 -28.62
C CYS A 104 8.08 -8.98 -29.37
N ILE A 105 8.83 -9.87 -29.99
CA ILE A 105 9.90 -9.48 -30.92
C ILE A 105 9.19 -9.17 -32.25
N LYS A 106 9.27 -7.92 -32.70
CA LYS A 106 8.75 -7.51 -34.01
C LYS A 106 9.87 -7.52 -35.04
N ALA A 107 9.61 -8.09 -36.20
CA ALA A 107 10.47 -7.92 -37.36
C ALA A 107 10.37 -6.47 -37.88
N MET A 108 11.37 -6.03 -38.65
CA MET A 108 11.41 -4.66 -39.22
C MET A 108 10.23 -4.35 -40.15
N ASN A 109 9.59 -5.39 -40.70
CA ASN A 109 8.38 -5.31 -41.53
C ASN A 109 7.07 -5.23 -40.71
N GLY A 110 7.14 -5.23 -39.37
CA GLY A 110 5.97 -5.14 -38.50
C GLY A 110 5.38 -6.50 -38.08
N ASP A 111 5.91 -7.62 -38.56
CA ASP A 111 5.42 -8.95 -38.19
C ASP A 111 5.82 -9.33 -36.76
N ILE A 112 4.88 -9.95 -36.02
CA ILE A 112 5.12 -10.42 -34.66
C ILE A 112 5.69 -11.84 -34.71
N ILE A 113 6.94 -12.02 -34.26
CA ILE A 113 7.59 -13.33 -34.19
C ILE A 113 7.30 -13.93 -32.81
N ILE A 114 6.35 -14.86 -32.74
CA ILE A 114 6.13 -15.72 -31.57
C ILE A 114 6.66 -17.10 -31.93
N ASP A 115 7.79 -17.48 -31.34
CA ASP A 115 8.32 -18.84 -31.49
C ASP A 115 7.43 -19.81 -30.69
N LYS A 116 6.61 -20.61 -31.39
CA LYS A 116 5.83 -21.69 -30.79
C LYS A 116 6.54 -23.01 -31.08
N LYS A 117 7.46 -23.41 -30.21
CA LYS A 117 7.85 -24.82 -30.12
C LYS A 117 6.65 -25.63 -29.64
N LYS A 118 6.02 -26.37 -30.56
CA LYS A 118 5.20 -27.55 -30.23
C LYS A 118 6.16 -28.70 -29.98
N SER A 119 6.06 -29.33 -28.82
CA SER A 119 6.46 -30.72 -28.61
C SER A 119 5.26 -31.50 -28.11
#